data_AF-A0A3C0ZWW2-F1
#
_entry.id   AF-A0A3C0ZWW2-F1
#
_cell.length_a   1.000
_cell.length_b   1.000
_cell.length_c   1.000
_cell.angle_alpha   90.00
_cell.angle_beta   90.00
_cell.angle_gamma   90.00
#
_symmetry.space_group_name_H-M   'P 1'
#
loop_
_entity.id
_entity.type
_entity.pdbx_description
1 polymer ?
#
loop_
_entity_poly.entity_id
_entity_poly.type
_entity_poly.pdbx_seq_one_letter_code
_entity_poly.pdbx_strand_id
1 'polypeptide(L)'
;MNWVIEGNSLLFLYSPDNEAGFIAIADRLGITGVGNTLSKVEGLHFTSSIMPGSGRDLAVSDPYRSSLEVTLDDECEVFLEAAGSSQTPLIWRRKLGDGTVVFDNLNFLEKAYRGFHCAAFSLLNRDCIWPVINGSTFYIDDFPSPVPEGDSQFIQSEFGMDIKDFYTHHWWKDVYNLAKKYNIRYTGLVIEDYSGQVSGVFPSNKDITRFQYFGNMLLREGGELGFHGYNHMPLVPENFDYLGMYDSYRQWVSVDAMRDSLNELDRFCRELFP
;
A
#
# COMPACT_ATOMS: atom_id res chain seq x y z
N MET A 1 32.05 14.66 9.30
CA MET A 1 30.96 14.69 10.31
C MET A 1 30.96 15.92 11.21
N ASN A 2 31.77 16.97 10.94
CA ASN A 2 31.80 18.18 11.80
C ASN A 2 30.44 18.89 11.88
N TRP A 3 29.70 18.93 10.76
CA TRP A 3 28.34 19.49 10.73
C TRP A 3 27.40 18.86 11.77
N VAL A 4 27.49 17.53 11.98
CA VAL A 4 26.72 16.83 13.02
C VAL A 4 27.25 17.20 14.41
N ILE A 5 28.58 17.20 14.60
CA ILE A 5 29.21 17.57 15.88
C ILE A 5 28.78 18.97 16.36
N GLU A 6 28.58 19.90 15.42
CA GLU A 6 28.13 21.28 15.66
C GLU A 6 26.62 21.42 15.98
N GLY A 7 25.90 20.31 16.14
CA GLY A 7 24.51 20.31 16.63
C GLY A 7 23.46 19.92 15.61
N ASN A 8 23.84 19.54 14.39
CA ASN A 8 22.90 19.11 13.37
C ASN A 8 22.66 17.60 13.39
N SER A 9 21.62 17.14 12.70
CA SER A 9 21.25 15.72 12.67
C SER A 9 21.35 15.10 11.29
N LEU A 10 21.82 13.87 11.21
CA LEU A 10 22.02 13.12 9.96
C LEU A 10 21.34 11.76 10.01
N LEU A 11 20.57 11.42 8.97
CA LEU A 11 19.99 10.10 8.75
C LEU A 11 20.75 9.38 7.63
N PHE A 12 21.23 8.17 7.90
CA PHE A 12 21.60 7.20 6.88
C PHE A 12 20.38 6.34 6.58
N LEU A 13 19.69 6.59 5.47
CA LEU A 13 18.46 5.86 5.08
C LEU A 13 18.76 4.50 4.43
N TYR A 14 20.03 4.24 4.13
CA TYR A 14 20.49 3.05 3.45
C TYR A 14 21.90 2.75 3.93
N SER A 15 22.20 1.47 4.15
CA SER A 15 23.53 1.09 4.60
C SER A 15 24.55 1.29 3.47
N PRO A 16 25.62 2.07 3.66
CA PRO A 16 26.67 2.18 2.67
C PRO A 16 27.36 0.83 2.42
N ASP A 17 27.96 0.65 1.24
CA ASP A 17 28.82 -0.51 1.01
C ASP A 17 29.97 -0.53 2.01
N ASN A 18 30.42 -1.73 2.38
CA ASN A 18 31.55 -1.93 3.30
C ASN A 18 32.89 -1.58 2.63
N GLU A 19 33.09 -0.29 2.39
CA GLU A 19 34.26 0.28 1.74
C GLU A 19 35.00 1.27 2.67
N ALA A 20 36.21 1.66 2.26
CA ALA A 20 37.09 2.53 3.04
C ALA A 20 36.41 3.84 3.50
N GLY A 21 35.51 4.40 2.69
CA GLY A 21 34.77 5.62 3.05
C GLY A 21 33.81 5.42 4.23
N PHE A 22 33.07 4.31 4.24
CA PHE A 22 32.18 3.96 5.34
C PHE A 22 32.97 3.59 6.60
N ILE A 23 34.01 2.76 6.45
CA ILE A 23 34.87 2.34 7.55
C ILE A 23 35.54 3.55 8.23
N ALA A 24 35.93 4.58 7.47
CA ALA A 24 36.52 5.80 8.02
C ALA A 24 35.58 6.63 8.90
N ILE A 25 34.27 6.36 8.87
CA ILE A 25 33.27 7.07 9.69
C ILE A 25 32.47 6.14 10.61
N ALA A 26 32.67 4.82 10.55
CA ALA A 26 31.86 3.82 11.25
C ALA A 26 31.83 4.07 12.77
N ASP A 27 32.98 4.41 13.36
CA ASP A 27 33.10 4.78 14.78
C ASP A 27 32.21 5.97 15.15
N ARG A 28 32.02 6.93 14.24
CA ARG A 28 31.15 8.10 14.44
C ARG A 28 29.67 7.75 14.35
N LEU A 29 29.34 6.64 13.70
CA LEU A 29 27.98 6.09 13.63
C LEU A 29 27.68 5.13 14.79
N GLY A 30 28.68 4.91 15.67
CA GLY A 30 28.58 4.02 16.81
C GLY A 30 28.85 2.56 16.48
N ILE A 31 29.42 2.30 15.30
CA ILE A 31 29.72 0.96 14.82
C ILE A 31 31.15 0.61 15.19
N THR A 32 31.34 -0.42 16.01
CA THR A 32 32.64 -0.92 16.46
C THR A 32 33.14 -2.10 15.62
N GLY A 33 32.23 -2.76 14.89
CA GLY A 33 32.54 -3.85 13.97
C GLY A 33 31.55 -3.90 12.81
N VAL A 34 32.04 -4.21 11.61
CA VAL A 34 31.23 -4.39 10.40
C VAL A 34 31.54 -5.77 9.83
N GLY A 35 30.50 -6.56 9.58
CA GLY A 35 30.59 -7.85 8.92
C GLY A 35 30.84 -7.71 7.40
N ASN A 36 31.24 -8.81 6.78
CA ASN A 36 31.50 -8.85 5.34
C ASN A 36 30.26 -9.24 4.52
N THR A 37 29.13 -9.49 5.19
CA THR A 37 27.90 -9.98 4.56
C THR A 37 26.68 -9.23 5.09
N LEU A 38 25.64 -9.22 4.26
CA LEU A 38 24.32 -8.79 4.68
C LEU A 38 23.60 -9.93 5.41
N SER A 39 23.01 -9.61 6.56
CA SER A 39 22.13 -10.46 7.34
C SER A 39 20.73 -10.51 6.72
N LYS A 40 20.12 -11.69 6.81
CA LYS A 40 18.74 -11.91 6.36
C LYS A 40 17.78 -11.44 7.45
N VAL A 41 16.84 -10.57 7.08
CA VAL A 41 15.85 -10.04 8.03
C VAL A 41 14.53 -10.75 7.80
N GLU A 42 14.17 -11.67 8.70
CA GLU A 42 12.93 -12.47 8.61
C GLU A 42 11.78 -11.90 9.45
N GLY A 43 12.13 -11.05 10.41
CA GLY A 43 11.17 -10.32 11.22
C GLY A 43 11.81 -9.11 11.87
N LEU A 44 10.97 -8.28 12.47
CA LEU A 44 11.31 -6.99 13.05
C LEU A 44 10.88 -7.00 14.51
N HIS A 45 11.84 -6.82 15.41
CA HIS A 45 11.65 -6.73 16.85
C HIS A 45 11.87 -5.28 17.30
N PHE A 46 10.86 -4.67 17.92
CA PHE A 46 10.96 -3.31 18.43
C PHE A 46 11.46 -3.34 19.88
N THR A 47 12.56 -2.65 20.14
CA THR A 47 13.11 -2.46 21.49
C THR A 47 12.52 -1.24 22.19
N SER A 48 11.82 -0.38 21.45
CA SER A 48 11.22 0.87 21.93
C SER A 48 10.02 1.29 21.09
N SER A 49 9.12 2.11 21.67
CA SER A 49 7.94 2.58 20.96
C SER A 49 8.22 3.83 20.12
N ILE A 50 8.53 3.61 18.84
CA ILE A 50 8.87 4.66 17.87
C ILE A 50 7.79 4.94 16.82
N MET A 51 6.80 4.06 16.71
CA MET A 51 5.70 4.18 15.75
C MET A 51 4.48 3.36 16.20
N PRO A 52 3.26 3.67 15.71
CA PRO A 52 2.11 2.80 15.90
C PRO A 52 2.40 1.37 15.44
N GLY A 53 2.02 0.38 16.26
CA GLY A 53 2.25 -1.03 15.96
C GLY A 53 3.57 -1.59 16.49
N SER A 54 4.45 -0.77 17.09
CA SER A 54 5.72 -1.21 17.69
C SER A 54 5.60 -2.08 18.94
N GLY A 55 4.38 -2.44 19.37
CA GLY A 55 4.13 -3.25 20.57
C GLY A 55 4.21 -4.76 20.33
N ARG A 56 4.63 -5.19 19.14
CA ARG A 56 4.76 -6.60 18.76
C ARG A 56 5.81 -6.78 17.68
N ASP A 57 6.31 -8.00 17.55
CA ASP A 57 7.14 -8.38 16.42
C ASP A 57 6.33 -8.44 15.13
N LEU A 58 6.95 -8.06 14.02
CA LEU A 58 6.37 -8.12 12.68
C LEU A 58 7.16 -9.08 11.81
N ALA A 59 6.47 -9.97 11.10
CA ALA A 59 7.12 -10.82 10.11
C ALA A 59 7.39 -10.02 8.82
N VAL A 60 8.53 -10.30 8.19
CA VAL A 60 8.88 -9.77 6.86
C VAL A 60 8.37 -10.75 5.81
N SER A 61 7.56 -10.26 4.86
CA SER A 61 7.18 -11.03 3.67
C SER A 61 8.36 -11.06 2.70
N ASP A 62 8.68 -12.24 2.17
CA ASP A 62 9.78 -12.46 1.21
C ASP A 62 11.14 -11.94 1.72
N PRO A 63 11.63 -12.46 2.87
CA PRO A 63 12.83 -11.94 3.49
C PRO A 63 14.09 -12.25 2.66
N TYR A 64 14.95 -11.24 2.52
CA TYR A 64 16.25 -11.36 1.87
C TYR A 64 17.38 -10.81 2.75
N ARG A 65 18.62 -11.00 2.30
CA ARG A 65 19.82 -10.43 2.94
C ARG A 65 19.90 -8.95 2.67
N SER A 66 19.34 -8.15 3.56
CA SER A 66 19.18 -6.71 3.38
C SER A 66 20.13 -5.91 4.26
N SER A 67 20.37 -6.31 5.51
CA SER A 67 21.00 -5.44 6.53
C SER A 67 22.47 -5.74 6.77
N LEU A 68 23.32 -4.73 6.95
CA LEU A 68 24.71 -4.95 7.35
C LEU A 68 24.77 -5.61 8.72
N GLU A 69 25.63 -6.62 8.85
CA GLU A 69 26.03 -7.12 10.17
C GLU A 69 26.91 -6.08 10.85
N VAL A 70 26.47 -5.56 11.98
CA VAL A 70 27.20 -4.54 12.73
C VAL A 70 27.21 -4.86 14.22
N THR A 71 28.31 -4.52 14.88
CA THR A 71 28.40 -4.44 16.34
C THR A 71 28.38 -2.96 16.72
N LEU A 72 27.50 -2.58 17.64
CA LEU A 72 27.39 -1.21 18.12
C LEU A 72 28.16 -1.02 19.43
N ASP A 73 28.56 0.21 19.71
CA ASP A 73 28.98 0.61 21.06
C ASP A 73 27.77 0.79 22.00
N ASP A 74 28.06 0.85 23.31
CA ASP A 74 27.03 1.01 24.34
C ASP A 74 26.38 2.41 24.37
N GLU A 75 26.88 3.35 23.55
CA GLU A 75 26.30 4.70 23.42
C GLU A 75 25.16 4.75 22.40
N CYS A 76 24.97 3.68 21.62
CA CYS A 76 23.87 3.55 20.68
C CYS A 76 22.56 3.19 21.36
N GLU A 77 21.50 3.90 20.99
CA GLU A 77 20.14 3.55 21.34
C GLU A 77 19.50 2.84 20.16
N VAL A 78 19.28 1.53 20.29
CA VAL A 78 18.64 0.70 19.27
C VAL A 78 17.12 0.75 19.46
N PHE A 79 16.37 0.92 18.37
CA PHE A 79 14.91 0.97 18.36
C PHE A 79 14.26 -0.19 17.60
N LEU A 80 15.00 -0.79 16.68
CA LEU A 80 14.56 -1.91 15.87
C LEU A 80 15.71 -2.89 15.65
N GLU A 81 15.44 -4.17 15.82
CA GLU A 81 16.37 -5.28 15.61
C GLU A 81 15.72 -6.34 14.71
N ALA A 82 16.54 -7.15 14.05
CA ALA A 82 16.05 -8.35 13.40
C ALA A 82 15.50 -9.33 14.46
N ALA A 83 14.25 -9.74 14.31
CA ALA A 83 13.68 -10.78 15.16
C ALA A 83 14.37 -12.12 14.90
N GLY A 84 14.69 -12.87 15.97
CA GLY A 84 15.37 -14.16 15.88
C GLY A 84 16.72 -14.15 16.58
N SER A 85 17.63 -15.04 16.17
CA SER A 85 18.88 -15.32 16.88
C SER A 85 20.03 -14.34 16.59
N SER A 86 19.99 -13.62 15.47
CA SER A 86 21.08 -12.71 15.09
C SER A 86 20.96 -11.31 15.73
N GLN A 87 19.79 -10.94 16.27
CA GLN A 87 19.47 -9.64 16.89
C GLN A 87 20.16 -8.43 16.22
N THR A 88 20.24 -8.47 14.88
CA THR A 88 21.00 -7.49 14.11
C THR A 88 20.35 -6.11 14.26
N PRO A 89 21.07 -5.05 14.66
CA PRO A 89 20.51 -3.71 14.74
C PRO A 89 20.04 -3.21 13.37
N LEU A 90 18.77 -2.79 13.31
CA LEU A 90 18.13 -2.30 12.08
C LEU A 90 17.93 -0.79 12.10
N ILE A 91 17.52 -0.22 13.25
CA ILE A 91 17.40 1.23 13.41
C ILE A 91 18.00 1.60 14.76
N TRP A 92 18.96 2.51 14.76
CA TRP A 92 19.55 3.05 15.98
C TRP A 92 19.87 4.55 15.86
N ARG A 93 20.02 5.17 17.03
CA ARG A 93 20.47 6.55 17.18
C ARG A 93 21.74 6.61 17.98
N ARG A 94 22.63 7.53 17.62
CA ARG A 94 23.80 7.89 18.42
C ARG A 94 23.96 9.41 18.49
N LYS A 95 24.32 9.92 19.68
CA LYS A 95 24.75 11.31 19.83
C LYS A 95 26.19 11.46 19.34
N LEU A 96 26.45 12.53 18.61
CA LEU A 96 27.79 12.85 18.11
C LEU A 96 28.04 14.34 18.30
N GLY A 97 28.83 14.70 19.32
CA GLY A 97 28.94 16.08 19.77
C GLY A 97 27.58 16.59 20.26
N ASP A 98 27.17 17.76 19.77
CA ASP A 98 25.86 18.35 20.09
C ASP A 98 24.74 17.83 19.19
N GLY A 99 25.06 17.05 18.14
CA GLY A 99 24.10 16.54 17.16
C GLY A 99 23.75 15.06 17.29
N THR A 100 22.98 14.58 16.31
CA THR A 100 22.42 13.23 16.31
C THR A 100 22.68 12.52 14.98
N VAL A 101 23.11 11.27 15.04
CA VAL A 101 23.13 10.36 13.90
C VAL A 101 22.02 9.33 14.10
N VAL A 102 21.21 9.10 13.08
CA VAL A 102 20.30 7.96 13.00
C VAL A 102 20.75 7.10 11.82
N PHE A 103 20.76 5.79 12.02
CA PHE A 103 21.10 4.84 10.97
C PHE A 103 19.93 3.89 10.78
N ASP A 104 19.47 3.80 9.53
CA ASP A 104 18.47 2.86 9.05
C ASP A 104 19.17 1.83 8.17
N ASN A 105 19.37 0.65 8.76
CA ASN A 105 20.05 -0.50 8.19
C ASN A 105 19.04 -1.52 7.61
N LEU A 106 17.77 -1.15 7.45
CA LEU A 106 16.73 -2.08 7.03
C LEU A 106 16.91 -2.50 5.56
N ASN A 107 17.23 -1.54 4.68
CA ASN A 107 17.44 -1.71 3.23
C ASN A 107 16.28 -2.37 2.46
N PHE A 108 15.07 -2.31 3.00
CA PHE A 108 13.83 -2.54 2.27
C PHE A 108 13.29 -1.18 1.82
N LEU A 109 12.94 -1.00 0.55
CA LEU A 109 12.49 0.31 0.02
C LEU A 109 11.07 0.26 -0.54
N GLU A 110 10.38 -0.88 -0.39
CA GLU A 110 9.01 -1.07 -0.84
C GLU A 110 8.03 -0.22 -0.03
N LYS A 111 6.85 0.03 -0.62
CA LYS A 111 5.80 0.86 -0.01
C LYS A 111 5.44 0.43 1.41
N ALA A 112 5.48 -0.88 1.70
CA ALA A 112 5.16 -1.46 3.00
C ALA A 112 6.11 -1.00 4.13
N TYR A 113 7.35 -0.62 3.82
CA TYR A 113 8.38 -0.31 4.82
C TYR A 113 8.56 1.18 5.10
N ARG A 114 7.86 2.06 4.37
CA ARG A 114 7.95 3.52 4.54
C ARG A 114 7.69 3.98 5.97
N GLY A 115 6.83 3.28 6.71
CA GLY A 115 6.58 3.56 8.12
C GLY A 115 7.84 3.48 8.98
N PHE A 116 8.73 2.52 8.74
CA PHE A 116 9.98 2.37 9.49
C PHE A 116 10.98 3.48 9.16
N HIS A 117 11.10 3.86 7.89
CA HIS A 117 11.97 4.96 7.46
C HIS A 117 11.51 6.32 7.99
N CYS A 118 10.21 6.57 7.99
CA CYS A 118 9.67 7.73 8.67
C CYS A 118 10.05 7.68 10.16
N ALA A 119 10.04 6.50 10.78
CA ALA A 119 10.33 6.30 12.22
C ALA A 119 11.80 6.58 12.50
N ALA A 120 12.71 6.14 11.62
CA ALA A 120 14.10 6.57 11.67
C ALA A 120 14.24 8.10 11.52
N PHE A 121 13.53 8.72 10.58
CA PHE A 121 13.56 10.17 10.39
C PHE A 121 13.07 10.95 11.61
N SER A 122 12.05 10.46 12.32
CA SER A 122 11.52 11.14 13.51
C SER A 122 12.53 11.21 14.67
N LEU A 123 13.50 10.30 14.70
CA LEU A 123 14.55 10.23 15.72
C LEU A 123 15.65 11.30 15.56
N LEU A 124 15.68 12.03 14.44
CA LEU A 124 16.68 13.07 14.18
C LEU A 124 16.57 14.26 15.13
N ASN A 125 15.38 14.54 15.65
CA ASN A 125 15.13 15.67 16.53
C ASN A 125 14.49 15.18 17.83
N ARG A 126 14.55 16.02 18.87
CA ARG A 126 13.87 15.72 20.14
C ARG A 126 12.36 15.63 19.96
N ASP A 127 11.81 16.53 19.15
CA ASP A 127 10.39 16.67 18.92
C ASP A 127 10.09 16.40 17.43
N CYS A 128 9.14 15.51 17.13
CA CYS A 128 8.68 15.21 15.79
C CYS A 128 7.15 15.13 15.77
N ILE A 129 6.50 15.83 14.83
CA ILE A 129 5.07 15.70 14.62
C ILE A 129 4.83 14.60 13.61
N TRP A 130 4.33 13.45 14.09
CA TRP A 130 3.99 12.32 13.25
C TRP A 130 2.50 12.30 12.91
N PRO A 131 2.12 12.52 11.64
CA PRO A 131 0.72 12.39 11.23
C PRO A 131 0.34 10.90 11.17
N VAL A 132 -0.33 10.39 12.20
CA VAL A 132 -0.96 9.06 12.16
C VAL A 132 -2.38 9.21 11.64
N ILE A 133 -2.65 8.70 10.44
CA ILE A 133 -4.03 8.56 9.95
C ILE A 133 -4.63 7.33 10.63
N ASN A 134 -5.52 7.55 11.59
CA ASN A 134 -6.31 6.47 12.21
C ASN A 134 -7.56 6.19 11.37
N GLY A 135 -7.35 5.71 10.15
CA GLY A 135 -8.42 5.44 9.21
C GLY A 135 -8.07 4.25 8.33
N SER A 136 -9.10 3.57 7.86
CA SER A 136 -9.02 2.53 6.87
C SER A 136 -10.00 2.85 5.75
N THR A 137 -9.66 2.42 4.54
CA THR A 137 -10.56 2.45 3.40
C THR A 137 -10.74 1.02 2.91
N PHE A 138 -11.98 0.66 2.58
CA PHE A 138 -12.30 -0.64 2.00
C PHE A 138 -13.15 -0.36 0.77
N TYR A 139 -12.58 -0.58 -0.39
CA TYR A 139 -13.30 -0.47 -1.65
C TYR A 139 -13.50 -1.85 -2.25
N ILE A 140 -14.65 -2.02 -2.91
CA ILE A 140 -14.93 -3.19 -3.74
C ILE A 140 -14.80 -2.69 -5.17
N ASP A 141 -13.74 -3.15 -5.83
CA ASP A 141 -13.48 -2.87 -7.24
C ASP A 141 -14.60 -3.47 -8.10
N ASP A 142 -14.97 -2.79 -9.17
CA ASP A 142 -16.02 -3.22 -10.10
C ASP A 142 -17.34 -3.63 -9.42
N PHE A 143 -17.85 -2.81 -8.50
CA PHE A 143 -19.05 -3.14 -7.75
C PHE A 143 -19.90 -1.94 -7.33
N PRO A 144 -21.22 -1.95 -7.61
CA PRO A 144 -21.91 -2.89 -8.47
C PRO A 144 -21.43 -2.80 -9.93
N SER A 145 -21.57 -3.93 -10.63
CA SER A 145 -21.20 -4.12 -12.03
C SER A 145 -22.25 -4.97 -12.75
N PRO A 146 -22.25 -5.06 -14.09
CA PRO A 146 -22.96 -6.11 -14.82
C PRO A 146 -22.49 -7.52 -14.41
N VAL A 147 -23.15 -8.57 -14.94
CA VAL A 147 -22.70 -9.95 -14.71
C VAL A 147 -21.32 -10.12 -15.37
N PRO A 148 -20.28 -10.56 -14.64
CA PRO A 148 -18.98 -10.83 -15.23
C PRO A 148 -19.09 -11.86 -16.36
N GLU A 149 -18.50 -11.56 -17.51
CA GLU A 149 -18.29 -12.54 -18.57
C GLU A 149 -17.13 -13.48 -18.16
N GLY A 150 -17.26 -14.78 -18.42
CA GLY A 150 -16.15 -15.71 -18.15
C GLY A 150 -16.56 -17.18 -18.01
N ASP A 151 -15.53 -18.03 -17.95
CA ASP A 151 -15.68 -19.45 -17.68
C ASP A 151 -15.98 -19.67 -16.19
N SER A 152 -17.10 -20.34 -15.91
CA SER A 152 -17.53 -20.68 -14.56
C SER A 152 -16.98 -22.02 -14.08
N GLN A 153 -15.95 -22.59 -14.72
CA GLN A 153 -15.46 -23.95 -14.44
C GLN A 153 -15.30 -24.24 -12.94
N PHE A 154 -14.58 -23.38 -12.20
CA PHE A 154 -14.35 -23.59 -10.76
C PHE A 154 -15.62 -23.42 -9.94
N ILE A 155 -16.40 -22.36 -10.21
CA ILE A 155 -17.67 -22.09 -9.52
C ILE A 155 -18.64 -23.26 -9.74
N GLN A 156 -18.75 -23.74 -10.98
CA GLN A 156 -19.59 -24.87 -11.34
C GLN A 156 -19.08 -26.17 -10.70
N SER A 157 -17.77 -26.43 -10.68
CA SER A 157 -17.22 -27.66 -10.10
C SER A 157 -17.33 -27.72 -8.59
N GLU A 158 -17.20 -26.59 -7.90
CA GLU A 158 -17.18 -26.52 -6.43
C GLU A 158 -18.55 -26.22 -5.84
N PHE A 159 -19.35 -25.37 -6.48
CA PHE A 159 -20.64 -24.88 -5.96
C PHE A 159 -21.85 -25.36 -6.77
N GLY A 160 -21.64 -25.95 -7.96
CA GLY A 160 -22.73 -26.50 -8.77
C GLY A 160 -23.69 -25.44 -9.35
N MET A 161 -23.26 -24.18 -9.45
CA MET A 161 -24.08 -23.04 -9.88
C MET A 161 -23.34 -22.13 -10.85
N ASP A 162 -24.08 -21.23 -11.50
CA ASP A 162 -23.51 -20.23 -12.40
C ASP A 162 -22.89 -19.03 -11.64
N ILE A 163 -22.19 -18.16 -12.37
CA ILE A 163 -21.53 -16.98 -11.82
C ILE A 163 -22.54 -16.05 -11.13
N LYS A 164 -23.70 -15.84 -11.74
CA LYS A 164 -24.70 -14.91 -11.23
C LYS A 164 -25.24 -15.36 -9.88
N ASP A 165 -25.59 -16.63 -9.76
CA ASP A 165 -26.09 -17.23 -8.53
C ASP A 165 -25.02 -17.28 -7.44
N PHE A 166 -23.76 -17.58 -7.81
CA PHE A 166 -22.65 -17.58 -6.86
C PHE A 166 -22.44 -16.19 -6.23
N TYR A 167 -22.38 -15.14 -7.06
CA TYR A 167 -22.20 -13.78 -6.56
C TYR A 167 -23.34 -13.34 -5.63
N THR A 168 -24.57 -13.73 -5.97
CA THR A 168 -25.78 -13.37 -5.23
C THR A 168 -25.89 -14.12 -3.90
N HIS A 169 -25.67 -15.43 -3.89
CA HIS A 169 -25.99 -16.29 -2.74
C HIS A 169 -24.80 -16.59 -1.83
N HIS A 170 -23.58 -16.55 -2.36
CA HIS A 170 -22.36 -16.88 -1.62
C HIS A 170 -21.48 -15.65 -1.40
N TRP A 171 -20.93 -15.08 -2.48
CA TRP A 171 -19.93 -14.03 -2.36
C TRP A 171 -20.47 -12.78 -1.64
N TRP A 172 -21.62 -12.24 -2.06
CA TRP A 172 -22.17 -11.04 -1.41
C TRP A 172 -22.52 -11.28 0.06
N LYS A 173 -23.05 -12.46 0.37
CA LYS A 173 -23.36 -12.86 1.75
C LYS A 173 -22.10 -12.86 2.62
N ASP A 174 -20.98 -13.36 2.11
CA ASP A 174 -19.72 -13.39 2.84
C ASP A 174 -19.12 -11.99 3.01
N VAL A 175 -19.11 -11.17 1.93
CA VAL A 175 -18.71 -9.76 1.99
C VAL A 175 -19.55 -9.00 3.02
N TYR A 176 -20.87 -9.18 3.01
CA TYR A 176 -21.79 -8.62 3.98
C TYR A 176 -21.48 -9.07 5.42
N ASN A 177 -21.25 -10.36 5.64
CA ASN A 177 -20.94 -10.90 6.96
C ASN A 177 -19.60 -10.37 7.50
N LEU A 178 -18.61 -10.17 6.62
CA LEU A 178 -17.34 -9.54 6.99
C LEU A 178 -17.56 -8.08 7.42
N ALA A 179 -18.37 -7.31 6.68
CA ALA A 179 -18.74 -5.96 7.07
C ALA A 179 -19.36 -5.91 8.46
N LYS A 180 -20.34 -6.78 8.74
CA LYS A 180 -20.99 -6.84 10.07
C LYS A 180 -20.03 -7.25 11.17
N LYS A 181 -19.20 -8.27 10.93
CA LYS A 181 -18.28 -8.80 11.93
C LYS A 181 -17.20 -7.80 12.33
N TYR A 182 -16.67 -7.06 11.37
CA TYR A 182 -15.52 -6.17 11.57
C TYR A 182 -15.88 -4.68 11.51
N ASN A 183 -17.17 -4.34 11.46
CA ASN A 183 -17.68 -2.97 11.32
C ASN A 183 -17.04 -2.21 10.14
N ILE A 184 -16.94 -2.89 8.99
CA ILE A 184 -16.36 -2.32 7.77
C ILE A 184 -17.45 -1.57 7.00
N ARG A 185 -17.14 -0.33 6.61
CA ARG A 185 -17.90 0.40 5.60
C ARG A 185 -17.22 0.24 4.25
N TYR A 186 -17.91 -0.38 3.30
CA TYR A 186 -17.41 -0.55 1.94
C TYR A 186 -17.80 0.62 1.06
N THR A 187 -16.87 1.03 0.18
CA THR A 187 -17.16 1.87 -0.99
C THR A 187 -17.18 0.99 -2.23
N GLY A 188 -18.35 0.82 -2.84
CA GLY A 188 -18.48 0.12 -4.11
C GLY A 188 -18.11 1.06 -5.26
N LEU A 189 -17.13 0.67 -6.09
CA LEU A 189 -16.73 1.45 -7.26
C LEU A 189 -17.55 1.00 -8.48
N VAL A 190 -18.55 1.80 -8.86
CA VAL A 190 -19.46 1.49 -9.96
C VAL A 190 -18.71 1.53 -11.28
N ILE A 191 -18.82 0.44 -12.04
CA ILE A 191 -18.45 0.36 -13.45
C ILE A 191 -19.70 0.09 -14.28
N GLU A 192 -20.00 0.99 -15.20
CA GLU A 192 -21.24 0.87 -15.98
C GLU A 192 -21.15 -0.22 -17.05
N ASP A 193 -20.04 -0.31 -17.76
CA ASP A 193 -19.89 -1.13 -18.96
C ASP A 193 -18.45 -1.67 -19.16
N TYR A 194 -18.26 -2.63 -20.05
CA TYR A 194 -16.96 -3.26 -20.34
C TYR A 194 -16.50 -3.11 -21.81
N SER A 195 -17.14 -2.23 -22.60
CA SER A 195 -16.90 -2.07 -24.05
C SER A 195 -15.48 -1.64 -24.44
N GLY A 196 -14.71 -1.07 -23.52
CA GLY A 196 -13.43 -0.43 -23.85
C GLY A 196 -13.58 0.76 -24.82
N GLN A 197 -14.76 1.38 -24.84
CA GLN A 197 -15.04 2.55 -25.65
C GLN A 197 -14.34 3.79 -25.09
N VAL A 198 -13.57 4.47 -25.94
CA VAL A 198 -12.73 5.64 -25.57
C VAL A 198 -13.06 6.89 -26.39
N SER A 199 -14.10 6.83 -27.21
CA SER A 199 -14.56 7.90 -28.10
C SER A 199 -16.02 7.71 -28.49
N GLY A 200 -16.66 8.75 -29.03
CA GLY A 200 -18.04 8.68 -29.51
C GLY A 200 -19.08 8.80 -28.38
N VAL A 201 -20.23 8.13 -28.56
CA VAL A 201 -21.36 8.17 -27.60
C VAL A 201 -21.25 7.01 -26.63
N PHE A 202 -21.35 7.26 -25.33
CA PHE A 202 -21.32 6.24 -24.28
C PHE A 202 -22.77 5.79 -23.98
N PRO A 203 -23.23 4.63 -24.50
CA PRO A 203 -24.60 4.18 -24.26
C PRO A 203 -24.78 3.67 -22.83
N SER A 204 -25.95 3.95 -22.27
CA SER A 204 -26.29 3.48 -20.93
C SER A 204 -26.40 1.96 -20.87
N ASN A 205 -25.95 1.36 -19.77
CA ASN A 205 -26.16 -0.07 -19.55
C ASN A 205 -27.67 -0.37 -19.37
N LYS A 206 -28.16 -1.38 -20.09
CA LYS A 206 -29.57 -1.79 -20.05
C LYS A 206 -29.87 -2.77 -18.93
N ASP A 207 -28.88 -3.51 -18.44
CA ASP A 207 -29.06 -4.45 -17.33
C ASP A 207 -28.84 -3.75 -15.98
N ILE A 208 -29.82 -2.92 -15.61
CA ILE A 208 -29.78 -2.12 -14.36
C ILE A 208 -30.16 -2.91 -13.12
N THR A 209 -30.75 -4.10 -13.27
CA THR A 209 -31.33 -4.86 -12.16
C THR A 209 -30.26 -5.23 -11.14
N ARG A 210 -29.08 -5.65 -11.62
CA ARG A 210 -27.96 -6.05 -10.76
C ARG A 210 -27.39 -4.86 -10.00
N PHE A 211 -27.27 -3.72 -10.66
CA PHE A 211 -26.83 -2.47 -10.06
C PHE A 211 -27.76 -2.04 -8.93
N GLN A 212 -29.06 -1.99 -9.20
CA GLN A 212 -30.06 -1.66 -8.20
C GLN A 212 -30.04 -2.65 -7.05
N TYR A 213 -29.95 -3.96 -7.31
CA TYR A 213 -29.96 -4.97 -6.26
C TYR A 213 -28.75 -4.82 -5.32
N PHE A 214 -27.53 -4.87 -5.85
CA PHE A 214 -26.32 -4.84 -5.05
C PHE A 214 -26.01 -3.46 -4.49
N GLY A 215 -26.18 -2.39 -5.28
CA GLY A 215 -25.96 -1.03 -4.82
C GLY A 215 -26.93 -0.64 -3.70
N ASN A 216 -28.22 -1.00 -3.79
CA ASN A 216 -29.15 -0.72 -2.69
C ASN A 216 -28.84 -1.55 -1.44
N MET A 217 -28.38 -2.79 -1.56
CA MET A 217 -27.94 -3.56 -0.39
C MET A 217 -26.71 -2.93 0.26
N LEU A 218 -25.71 -2.53 -0.54
CA LEU A 218 -24.53 -1.84 -0.05
C LEU A 218 -24.89 -0.55 0.71
N LEU A 219 -25.74 0.30 0.11
CA LEU A 219 -26.19 1.55 0.73
C LEU A 219 -27.03 1.33 2.00
N ARG A 220 -27.90 0.31 2.02
CA ARG A 220 -28.69 -0.04 3.21
C ARG A 220 -27.82 -0.42 4.41
N GLU A 221 -26.63 -0.95 4.17
CA GLU A 221 -25.66 -1.30 5.21
C GLU A 221 -24.73 -0.14 5.59
N GLY A 222 -25.03 1.07 5.11
CA GLY A 222 -24.24 2.26 5.36
C GLY A 222 -22.95 2.32 4.55
N GLY A 223 -22.84 1.52 3.48
CA GLY A 223 -21.79 1.62 2.47
C GLY A 223 -21.94 2.86 1.60
N GLU A 224 -20.95 3.08 0.76
CA GLU A 224 -20.82 4.23 -0.13
C GLU A 224 -20.70 3.76 -1.58
N LEU A 225 -21.04 4.63 -2.53
CA LEU A 225 -20.81 4.40 -3.95
C LEU A 225 -19.77 5.41 -4.45
N GLY A 226 -18.82 4.93 -5.23
CA GLY A 226 -17.82 5.71 -5.94
C GLY A 226 -17.82 5.36 -7.42
N PHE A 227 -17.04 6.09 -8.19
CA PHE A 227 -16.85 5.83 -9.61
C PHE A 227 -15.59 5.01 -9.82
N HIS A 228 -15.73 3.91 -10.54
CA HIS A 228 -14.62 3.25 -11.19
C HIS A 228 -14.35 3.89 -12.55
N GLY A 229 -15.38 3.90 -13.39
CA GLY A 229 -15.34 4.45 -14.75
C GLY A 229 -16.55 3.99 -15.54
N TYR A 230 -16.81 4.63 -16.69
CA TYR A 230 -17.79 4.10 -17.64
C TYR A 230 -17.38 2.69 -18.09
N ASN A 231 -16.06 2.48 -18.27
CA ASN A 231 -15.45 1.17 -18.52
C ASN A 231 -14.05 1.09 -17.90
N HIS A 232 -13.34 -0.02 -18.14
CA HIS A 232 -12.00 -0.31 -17.60
C HIS A 232 -10.83 0.45 -18.24
N MET A 233 -11.06 1.43 -19.11
CA MET A 233 -9.96 2.16 -19.75
C MET A 233 -9.42 3.25 -18.82
N PRO A 234 -8.12 3.22 -18.44
CA PRO A 234 -7.52 4.29 -17.64
C PRO A 234 -7.67 5.64 -18.33
N LEU A 235 -8.02 6.70 -17.59
CA LEU A 235 -8.22 8.06 -18.11
C LEU A 235 -6.88 8.72 -18.49
N VAL A 236 -6.23 8.21 -19.53
CA VAL A 236 -4.97 8.71 -20.06
C VAL A 236 -5.13 9.25 -21.48
N PRO A 237 -4.47 10.36 -21.82
CA PRO A 237 -4.51 10.92 -23.17
C PRO A 237 -3.69 10.08 -24.15
N GLU A 238 -3.88 10.30 -25.46
CA GLU A 238 -3.17 9.58 -26.54
C GLU A 238 -1.64 9.61 -26.44
N ASN A 239 -1.05 10.61 -25.78
CA ASN A 239 0.39 10.71 -25.61
C ASN A 239 0.95 9.92 -24.41
N PHE A 240 0.12 9.15 -23.71
CA PHE A 240 0.57 8.25 -22.65
C PHE A 240 1.13 6.93 -23.23
N ASP A 241 2.34 6.56 -22.81
CA ASP A 241 3.02 5.34 -23.23
C ASP A 241 2.92 4.25 -22.15
N TYR A 242 2.25 3.15 -22.49
CA TYR A 242 2.10 1.97 -21.63
C TYR A 242 3.34 1.05 -21.63
N LEU A 243 4.40 1.40 -22.36
CA LEU A 243 5.66 0.63 -22.45
C LEU A 243 5.47 -0.84 -22.87
N GLY A 244 4.40 -1.12 -23.63
CA GLY A 244 4.04 -2.48 -24.05
C GLY A 244 3.60 -3.41 -22.91
N MET A 245 3.22 -2.88 -21.75
CA MET A 245 2.81 -3.70 -20.60
C MET A 245 1.33 -4.10 -20.61
N TYR A 246 0.49 -3.44 -21.43
CA TYR A 246 -0.97 -3.59 -21.38
C TYR A 246 -1.59 -3.59 -22.79
N ASP A 247 -1.72 -4.77 -23.39
CA ASP A 247 -2.20 -4.92 -24.79
C ASP A 247 -3.68 -4.57 -25.00
N SER A 248 -4.50 -4.64 -23.93
CA SER A 248 -5.95 -4.38 -24.00
C SER A 248 -6.32 -2.92 -23.73
N TYR A 249 -5.39 -2.13 -23.18
CA TYR A 249 -5.66 -0.74 -22.79
C TYR A 249 -5.56 0.20 -23.97
N ARG A 250 -6.53 1.11 -24.04
CA ARG A 250 -6.64 2.11 -25.10
C ARG A 250 -6.57 3.50 -24.48
N GLN A 251 -5.85 4.41 -25.13
CA GLN A 251 -5.85 5.81 -24.76
C GLN A 251 -7.14 6.49 -25.19
N TRP A 252 -7.52 7.56 -24.49
CA TRP A 252 -8.69 8.37 -24.81
C TRP A 252 -8.35 9.42 -25.84
N VAL A 253 -9.23 9.59 -26.83
CA VAL A 253 -9.02 10.50 -27.97
C VAL A 253 -8.98 11.98 -27.57
N SER A 254 -9.57 12.32 -26.42
CA SER A 254 -9.54 13.68 -25.86
C SER A 254 -9.96 13.70 -24.39
N VAL A 255 -9.64 14.80 -23.71
CA VAL A 255 -10.16 15.10 -22.36
C VAL A 255 -11.69 15.24 -22.36
N ASP A 256 -12.27 15.68 -23.47
CA ASP A 256 -13.73 15.78 -23.61
C ASP A 256 -14.36 14.38 -23.64
N ALA A 257 -13.78 13.42 -24.35
CA ALA A 257 -14.25 12.03 -24.35
C ALA A 257 -14.17 11.40 -22.95
N MET A 258 -13.09 11.67 -22.20
CA MET A 258 -12.98 11.24 -20.80
C MET A 258 -14.12 11.85 -19.96
N ARG A 259 -14.36 13.15 -20.09
CA ARG A 259 -15.42 13.85 -19.36
C ARG A 259 -16.80 13.31 -19.70
N ASP A 260 -17.08 13.08 -20.98
CA ASP A 260 -18.36 12.57 -21.45
C ASP A 260 -18.64 11.17 -20.91
N SER A 261 -17.61 10.32 -20.80
CA SER A 261 -17.77 9.00 -20.17
C SER A 261 -18.09 9.10 -18.67
N LEU A 262 -17.46 10.04 -17.95
CA LEU A 262 -17.73 10.26 -16.53
C LEU A 262 -19.11 10.90 -16.30
N ASN A 263 -19.56 11.77 -17.21
CA ASN A 263 -20.89 12.35 -17.16
C ASN A 263 -21.97 11.28 -17.37
N GLU A 264 -21.75 10.33 -18.27
CA GLU A 264 -22.67 9.21 -18.46
C GLU A 264 -22.75 8.34 -17.20
N LEU A 265 -21.60 7.99 -16.62
CA LEU A 265 -21.55 7.24 -15.36
C LEU A 265 -22.25 7.98 -14.21
N ASP A 266 -22.02 9.29 -14.05
CA ASP A 266 -22.69 10.11 -13.02
C ASP A 266 -24.20 10.14 -13.24
N ARG A 267 -24.65 10.33 -14.49
CA ARG A 267 -26.08 10.28 -14.84
C ARG A 267 -26.67 8.90 -14.50
N PHE A 268 -26.01 7.82 -14.89
CA PHE A 268 -26.43 6.45 -14.62
C PHE A 268 -26.55 6.18 -13.11
N CYS A 269 -25.54 6.54 -12.32
CA CYS A 269 -25.58 6.38 -10.88
C CYS A 269 -26.72 7.19 -10.22
N ARG A 270 -26.93 8.45 -10.64
CA ARG A 270 -28.00 9.31 -10.11
C ARG A 270 -29.40 8.81 -10.45
N GLU A 271 -29.56 8.10 -11.56
CA GLU A 271 -30.86 7.50 -11.94
C GLU A 271 -31.18 6.25 -11.12
N LEU A 272 -30.15 5.49 -10.71
CA LEU A 272 -30.34 4.19 -10.04
C LEU A 272 -30.30 4.27 -8.51
N PHE A 273 -29.60 5.25 -7.95
CA PHE A 273 -29.31 5.34 -6.52
C PHE A 273 -29.84 6.66 -5.92
N PRO A 274 -30.22 6.67 -4.63
CA PRO A 274 -30.78 7.83 -3.94
C PRO A 274 -29.80 8.99 -3.71
#